data_AF-A0A5D0SVQ3-F1
#
_entry.id   AF-A0A5D0SVQ3-F1
#
_cell.length_a   1.000
_cell.length_b   1.000
_cell.length_c   1.000
_cell.angle_alpha   90.00
_cell.angle_beta   90.00
_cell.angle_gamma   90.00
#
_symmetry.space_group_name_H-M   'P 1'
#
loop_
_entity.id
_entity.type
_entity.pdbx_description
1 polymer ?
#
loop_
_entity_poly.entity_id
_entity_poly.type
_entity_poly.pdbx_seq_one_letter_code
_entity_poly.pdbx_strand_id
1 'polypeptide(L)'
;MLVQAQYHFYFDFEIPRLDKPLKVAISHPSFNAHVQGWDQQEPLFYGEIGRTLENLHVVIQSADALQVLVSRSVKSLCVDRLRVLLEWESESPPNESMVAESRDRAVSVGNSILEHLRVVAQAPLARRIGRYWKPGNSVFALLVPHTETWLNLDDGSPLPVFNEGNSKCSSGAILAPETGRGRAQDLWTSLSGGPRPPLSSSLLVDAQSALMSLNIREAILSIASACEVHASQYLKEQSVLSNSQASAAMSGGGSFANKYFHELPQATCSRSLRDDYGSVFVDIDAVYGQRNGLMHGGSLRGDFAALDEIQQHHEVLRWVGSARKAIGWLDTLPR
;
A
#
# COMPACT_ATOMS: atom_id res chain seq x y z
N MET A 1 -19.53 -23.04 -18.09
CA MET A 1 -20.42 -22.01 -17.51
C MET A 1 -19.57 -20.80 -17.22
N LEU A 2 -20.03 -19.61 -17.62
CA LEU A 2 -19.34 -18.37 -17.27
C LEU A 2 -19.75 -17.93 -15.86
N VAL A 3 -18.78 -17.84 -14.95
CA VAL A 3 -19.03 -17.53 -13.54
C VAL A 3 -18.54 -16.13 -13.23
N GLN A 4 -19.34 -15.37 -12.47
CA GLN A 4 -18.93 -14.12 -11.87
C GLN A 4 -18.99 -14.20 -10.35
N ALA A 5 -17.92 -13.77 -9.68
CA ALA A 5 -17.90 -13.54 -8.24
C ALA A 5 -17.67 -12.04 -7.97
N GLN A 6 -18.59 -11.44 -7.23
CA GLN A 6 -18.59 -10.04 -6.86
C GLN A 6 -18.24 -9.89 -5.39
N TYR A 7 -17.16 -9.16 -5.13
CA TYR A 7 -16.67 -8.83 -3.80
C TYR A 7 -16.82 -7.33 -3.57
N HIS A 8 -17.39 -6.95 -2.42
CA HIS A 8 -17.34 -5.58 -1.94
C HIS A 8 -16.53 -5.54 -0.66
N PHE A 9 -15.50 -4.70 -0.62
CA PHE A 9 -14.70 -4.41 0.57
C PHE A 9 -15.07 -3.03 1.09
N TYR A 10 -15.41 -2.91 2.37
CA TYR A 10 -15.87 -1.66 2.99
C TYR A 10 -14.79 -1.10 3.92
N PHE A 11 -14.44 0.17 3.76
CA PHE A 11 -13.32 0.78 4.46
C PHE A 11 -13.78 1.82 5.47
N ASP A 12 -13.03 1.95 6.56
CA ASP A 12 -13.16 3.00 7.58
C ASP A 12 -12.43 4.30 7.22
N PHE A 13 -11.87 4.37 6.01
CA PHE A 13 -11.21 5.52 5.42
C PHE A 13 -11.73 5.77 4.01
N GLU A 14 -11.52 7.00 3.51
CA GLU A 14 -11.84 7.34 2.13
C GLU A 14 -10.73 6.86 1.18
N ILE A 15 -11.10 6.08 0.16
CA ILE A 15 -10.16 5.63 -0.87
C ILE A 15 -9.71 6.87 -1.68
N PRO A 16 -8.41 7.00 -2.02
CA PRO A 16 -7.93 8.14 -2.78
C PRO A 16 -8.74 8.39 -4.05
N ARG A 17 -9.23 9.63 -4.21
CA ARG A 17 -10.06 10.01 -5.37
C ARG A 17 -9.18 10.38 -6.55
N LEU A 18 -9.66 10.03 -7.73
CA LEU A 18 -9.08 10.46 -8.99
C LEU A 18 -9.95 11.57 -9.60
N ASP A 19 -9.41 12.27 -10.59
CA ASP A 19 -10.15 13.20 -11.45
C ASP A 19 -11.23 12.52 -12.32
N LYS A 20 -11.29 11.18 -12.33
CA LYS A 20 -12.32 10.36 -12.98
C LYS A 20 -12.77 9.22 -12.05
N PRO A 21 -13.98 8.65 -12.24
CA PRO A 21 -14.40 7.48 -11.49
C PRO A 21 -13.39 6.33 -11.60
N LEU A 22 -13.01 5.72 -10.47
CA LEU A 22 -12.12 4.57 -10.46
C LEU A 22 -12.84 3.37 -11.10
N LYS A 23 -12.45 3.03 -12.33
CA LYS A 23 -12.90 1.84 -13.07
C LYS A 23 -11.69 1.24 -13.79
N VAL A 24 -11.27 0.06 -13.37
CA VAL A 24 -10.08 -0.62 -13.91
C VAL A 24 -10.45 -2.05 -14.31
N ALA A 25 -10.02 -2.47 -15.50
CA ALA A 25 -10.12 -3.85 -15.96
C ALA A 25 -8.71 -4.46 -15.99
N ILE A 26 -8.55 -5.66 -15.43
CA ILE A 26 -7.31 -6.44 -15.41
C ILE A 26 -7.61 -7.79 -16.03
N SER A 27 -6.86 -8.17 -17.06
CA SER A 27 -6.94 -9.50 -17.66
C SER A 27 -5.79 -10.38 -17.18
N HIS A 28 -6.12 -11.54 -16.61
CA HIS A 28 -5.19 -12.59 -16.24
C HIS A 28 -5.49 -13.84 -17.07
N PRO A 29 -4.51 -14.73 -17.37
CA PRO A 29 -4.76 -15.95 -18.13
C PRO A 29 -5.88 -16.85 -17.57
N SER A 30 -6.19 -16.71 -16.28
CA SER A 30 -7.15 -17.56 -15.55
C SER A 30 -8.45 -16.85 -15.14
N PHE A 31 -8.55 -15.52 -15.30
CA PHE A 31 -9.74 -14.73 -14.96
C PHE A 31 -9.63 -13.31 -15.51
N ASN A 32 -10.76 -12.66 -15.72
CA ASN A 32 -10.86 -11.21 -15.87
C ASN A 32 -11.30 -10.59 -14.55
N ALA A 33 -10.78 -9.40 -14.23
CA ALA A 33 -11.16 -8.66 -13.05
C ALA A 33 -11.56 -7.23 -13.38
N HIS A 34 -12.66 -6.77 -12.79
CA HIS A 34 -13.12 -5.39 -12.88
C HIS A 34 -13.18 -4.77 -11.49
N VAL A 35 -12.40 -3.72 -11.29
CA VAL A 35 -12.33 -2.99 -10.03
C VAL A 35 -13.03 -1.65 -10.18
N GLN A 36 -13.93 -1.33 -9.25
CA GLN A 36 -14.67 -0.08 -9.23
C GLN A 36 -14.71 0.53 -7.83
N GLY A 37 -14.33 1.81 -7.72
CA GLY A 37 -14.54 2.58 -6.49
C GLY A 37 -16.00 2.97 -6.30
N TRP A 38 -16.41 3.25 -5.06
CA TRP A 38 -17.78 3.68 -4.77
C TRP A 38 -18.13 4.99 -5.49
N ASP A 39 -19.29 4.99 -6.14
CA ASP A 39 -19.96 6.19 -6.62
C ASP A 39 -20.91 6.68 -5.52
N GLN A 40 -20.76 7.93 -5.06
CA GLN A 40 -21.57 8.49 -3.97
C GLN A 40 -23.08 8.57 -4.31
N GLN A 41 -23.45 8.41 -5.59
CA GLN A 41 -24.84 8.29 -6.02
C GLN A 41 -25.42 6.88 -5.79
N GLU A 42 -24.57 5.88 -5.60
CA GLU A 42 -24.96 4.50 -5.28
C GLU A 42 -25.02 4.27 -3.76
N PRO A 43 -25.85 3.32 -3.29
CA PRO A 43 -25.83 2.95 -1.88
C PRO A 43 -24.46 2.37 -1.49
N LEU A 44 -23.95 2.80 -0.33
CA LEU A 44 -22.67 2.33 0.22
C LEU A 44 -22.70 0.82 0.38
N PHE A 45 -23.77 0.28 0.96
CA PHE A 45 -23.98 -1.17 1.12
C PHE A 45 -24.90 -1.72 0.03
N TYR A 46 -24.54 -2.88 -0.54
CA TYR A 46 -25.30 -3.51 -1.62
C TYR A 46 -25.78 -4.92 -1.24
N GLY A 47 -26.92 -5.34 -1.81
CA GLY A 47 -27.51 -6.66 -1.57
C GLY A 47 -28.19 -6.82 -0.21
N GLU A 48 -28.76 -8.00 0.03
CA GLU A 48 -29.49 -8.32 1.26
C GLU A 48 -28.58 -8.20 2.50
N ILE A 49 -27.35 -8.70 2.40
CA ILE A 49 -26.33 -8.61 3.46
C ILE A 49 -25.90 -7.16 3.71
N GLY A 50 -25.84 -6.34 2.65
CA GLY A 50 -25.57 -4.91 2.79
C GLY A 50 -26.60 -4.19 3.65
N ARG A 51 -27.90 -4.55 3.51
CA ARG A 51 -28.97 -4.02 4.38
C ARG A 51 -28.84 -4.52 5.82
N THR A 52 -28.37 -5.74 6.04
CA THR A 52 -28.07 -6.24 7.40
C THR A 52 -26.92 -5.44 8.02
N LEU A 53 -25.84 -5.18 7.27
CA LEU A 53 -24.70 -4.37 7.74
C LEU A 53 -25.11 -2.93 8.04
N GLU A 54 -26.01 -2.37 7.24
CA GLU A 54 -26.53 -1.02 7.46
C GLU A 54 -27.23 -0.87 8.82
N ASN A 55 -27.92 -1.92 9.25
CA ASN A 55 -28.71 -1.96 10.48
C ASN A 55 -27.99 -2.62 11.67
N LEU A 56 -26.76 -3.10 11.48
CA LEU A 56 -26.01 -3.79 12.53
C LEU A 56 -25.45 -2.78 13.55
N HIS A 57 -25.66 -3.05 14.85
CA HIS A 57 -25.11 -2.26 15.94
C HIS A 57 -24.12 -3.09 16.77
N VAL A 58 -22.93 -2.54 17.00
CA VAL A 58 -21.97 -3.09 17.94
C VAL A 58 -22.17 -2.38 19.28
N VAL A 59 -22.49 -3.16 20.31
CA VAL A 59 -22.67 -2.68 21.68
C VAL A 59 -21.48 -3.11 22.51
N ILE A 60 -20.68 -2.15 22.96
CA ILE A 60 -19.57 -2.38 23.89
C ILE A 60 -20.08 -1.97 25.27
N GLN A 61 -20.10 -2.94 26.19
CA GLN A 61 -20.48 -2.73 27.58
C GLN A 61 -19.22 -2.85 28.45
N SER A 62 -18.96 -1.84 29.27
CA SER A 62 -17.91 -1.93 30.30
C SER A 62 -18.21 -3.10 31.25
N ALA A 63 -17.18 -3.85 31.63
CA ALA A 63 -17.30 -4.93 32.61
C ALA A 63 -17.54 -4.40 34.04
N ASP A 64 -17.30 -3.11 34.28
CA ASP A 64 -17.43 -2.49 35.59
C ASP A 64 -18.81 -1.82 35.79
N ALA A 65 -19.21 -1.64 37.06
CA ALA A 65 -20.54 -1.17 37.48
C ALA A 65 -20.99 0.20 36.93
N LEU A 66 -20.10 0.95 36.30
CA LEU A 66 -20.43 2.13 35.50
C LEU A 66 -20.85 1.63 34.11
N GLN A 67 -22.15 1.41 33.93
CA GLN A 67 -22.80 0.93 32.69
C GLN A 67 -22.63 1.92 31.53
N VAL A 68 -21.40 2.13 31.07
CA VAL A 68 -21.13 2.86 29.83
C VAL A 68 -21.42 1.89 28.69
N LEU A 69 -22.54 2.12 28.03
CA LEU A 69 -22.98 1.40 26.85
C LEU A 69 -22.63 2.23 25.61
N VAL A 70 -21.58 1.82 24.89
CA VAL A 70 -21.27 2.43 23.59
C VAL A 70 -21.91 1.58 22.52
N SER A 71 -23.02 2.06 21.95
CA SER A 71 -23.63 1.48 20.76
C SER A 71 -23.20 2.26 19.53
N ARG A 72 -22.57 1.60 18.56
CA ARG A 72 -22.25 2.19 17.25
C ARG A 72 -22.83 1.36 16.12
N SER A 73 -23.45 2.02 15.16
CA SER A 73 -23.89 1.36 13.92
C SER A 73 -22.67 1.05 13.05
N VAL A 74 -22.63 -0.12 12.42
CA VAL A 74 -21.58 -0.49 11.46
C VAL A 74 -21.55 0.48 10.27
N LYS A 75 -22.71 1.00 9.83
CA LYS A 75 -22.79 2.07 8.83
C LYS A 75 -21.96 3.29 9.21
N SER A 76 -21.95 3.65 10.50
CA SER A 76 -21.20 4.82 10.99
C SER A 76 -19.69 4.62 11.02
N LEU A 77 -19.21 3.39 10.78
CA LEU A 77 -17.79 3.05 10.74
C LEU A 77 -17.27 2.88 9.31
N CYS A 78 -18.15 2.75 8.30
CA CYS A 78 -17.76 2.62 6.90
C CYS A 78 -17.88 3.96 6.19
N VAL A 79 -16.79 4.38 5.57
CA VAL A 79 -16.66 5.66 4.84
C VAL A 79 -16.68 5.42 3.33
N ASP A 80 -16.17 4.28 2.86
CA ASP A 80 -16.00 4.00 1.42
C ASP A 80 -16.07 2.50 1.09
N ARG A 81 -16.10 2.17 -0.21
CA ARG A 81 -16.15 0.80 -0.72
C ARG A 81 -15.32 0.63 -1.99
N LEU A 82 -14.67 -0.54 -2.10
CA LEU A 82 -14.09 -1.04 -3.36
C LEU A 82 -14.84 -2.29 -3.81
N ARG A 83 -15.33 -2.28 -5.05
CA ARG A 83 -15.93 -3.44 -5.69
C ARG A 83 -14.91 -4.14 -6.58
N VAL A 84 -14.78 -5.45 -6.45
CA VAL A 84 -13.97 -6.31 -7.31
C VAL A 84 -14.88 -7.39 -7.89
N LEU A 85 -15.03 -7.40 -9.22
CA LEU A 85 -15.73 -8.42 -9.97
C LEU A 85 -14.67 -9.35 -10.58
N LEU A 86 -14.82 -10.66 -10.41
CA LEU A 86 -13.98 -11.68 -11.03
C LEU A 86 -14.84 -12.51 -11.98
N GLU A 87 -14.35 -12.74 -13.19
CA GLU A 87 -15.05 -13.48 -14.24
C GLU A 87 -14.14 -14.57 -14.80
N TRP A 88 -14.62 -15.81 -14.86
CA TRP A 88 -13.88 -16.94 -15.43
C TRP A 88 -14.81 -18.06 -15.89
N GLU A 89 -14.28 -18.92 -16.77
CA GLU A 89 -14.99 -20.12 -17.19
C GLU A 89 -14.81 -21.24 -16.16
N SER A 90 -15.91 -21.90 -15.81
CA SER A 90 -15.89 -23.07 -14.92
C SER A 90 -16.70 -24.22 -15.49
N GLU A 91 -16.18 -25.44 -15.31
CA GLU A 91 -16.82 -26.70 -15.67
C GLU A 91 -17.76 -27.23 -14.58
N SER A 92 -17.64 -26.70 -13.36
CA SER A 92 -18.40 -27.16 -12.18
C SER A 92 -19.00 -26.00 -11.40
N PRO A 93 -20.11 -26.22 -10.65
CA PRO A 93 -20.60 -25.24 -9.69
C PRO A 93 -19.53 -24.83 -8.67
N PRO A 94 -19.59 -23.60 -8.10
CA PRO A 94 -18.66 -23.15 -7.08
C PRO A 94 -18.63 -24.09 -5.86
N ASN A 95 -17.43 -24.48 -5.44
CA ASN A 95 -17.19 -25.21 -4.19
C ASN A 95 -16.39 -24.35 -3.19
N GLU A 96 -16.22 -24.82 -1.96
CA GLU A 96 -15.52 -24.08 -0.90
C GLU A 96 -14.10 -23.64 -1.29
N SER A 97 -13.36 -24.50 -2.00
CA SER A 97 -12.01 -24.21 -2.45
C SER A 97 -12.00 -23.10 -3.52
N MET A 98 -12.95 -23.16 -4.46
CA MET A 98 -13.11 -22.11 -5.48
C MET A 98 -13.48 -20.78 -4.83
N VAL A 99 -14.31 -20.80 -3.78
CA VAL A 99 -14.68 -19.60 -3.02
C VAL A 99 -13.47 -18.99 -2.30
N ALA A 100 -12.67 -19.83 -1.64
CA ALA A 100 -11.44 -19.37 -0.98
C ALA A 100 -10.43 -18.79 -1.99
N GLU A 101 -10.21 -19.48 -3.12
CA GLU A 101 -9.26 -19.04 -4.14
C GLU A 101 -9.69 -17.73 -4.82
N SER A 102 -10.96 -17.61 -5.18
CA SER A 102 -11.51 -16.38 -5.79
C SER A 102 -11.50 -15.21 -4.80
N ARG A 103 -11.77 -15.44 -3.51
CA ARG A 103 -11.56 -14.42 -2.46
C ARG A 103 -10.10 -13.97 -2.40
N ASP A 104 -9.17 -14.92 -2.45
CA ASP A 104 -7.74 -14.59 -2.46
C ASP A 104 -7.33 -13.76 -3.67
N ARG A 105 -7.84 -14.11 -4.86
CA ARG A 105 -7.67 -13.34 -6.10
C ARG A 105 -8.26 -11.94 -5.96
N ALA A 106 -9.48 -11.81 -5.43
CA ALA A 106 -10.15 -10.52 -5.26
C ALA A 106 -9.38 -9.60 -4.31
N VAL A 107 -8.87 -10.15 -3.19
CA VAL A 107 -8.03 -9.40 -2.25
C VAL A 107 -6.69 -9.01 -2.89
N SER A 108 -6.08 -9.90 -3.68
CA SER A 108 -4.84 -9.61 -4.39
C SER A 108 -5.00 -8.45 -5.39
N VAL A 109 -6.05 -8.52 -6.22
CA VAL A 109 -6.41 -7.48 -7.19
C VAL A 109 -6.75 -6.17 -6.49
N GLY A 110 -7.60 -6.22 -5.45
CA GLY A 110 -7.96 -5.05 -4.66
C GLY A 110 -6.74 -4.39 -4.03
N ASN A 111 -5.83 -5.16 -3.44
CA ASN A 111 -4.59 -4.65 -2.85
C ASN A 111 -3.62 -4.08 -3.87
N SER A 112 -3.54 -4.66 -5.07
CA SER A 112 -2.75 -4.09 -6.17
C SER A 112 -3.26 -2.67 -6.49
N ILE A 113 -4.56 -2.52 -6.75
CA ILE A 113 -5.15 -1.21 -7.05
C ILE A 113 -5.00 -0.21 -5.90
N LEU A 114 -5.28 -0.62 -4.66
CA LEU A 114 -5.11 0.24 -3.48
C LEU A 114 -3.67 0.71 -3.31
N GLU A 115 -2.68 -0.15 -3.58
CA GLU A 115 -1.27 0.22 -3.50
C GLU A 115 -0.88 1.23 -4.58
N HIS A 116 -1.33 1.04 -5.82
CA HIS A 116 -1.10 2.01 -6.89
C HIS A 116 -1.75 3.37 -6.58
N LEU A 117 -2.98 3.37 -6.08
CA LEU A 117 -3.67 4.59 -5.64
C LEU A 117 -2.93 5.28 -4.50
N ARG A 118 -2.47 4.50 -3.52
CA ARG A 118 -1.70 4.99 -2.38
C ARG A 118 -0.42 5.69 -2.81
N VAL A 119 0.31 5.10 -3.75
CA VAL A 119 1.55 5.68 -4.29
C VAL A 119 1.27 6.93 -5.13
N VAL A 120 0.32 6.85 -6.07
CA VAL A 120 0.02 7.95 -6.99
C VAL A 120 -0.56 9.17 -6.27
N ALA A 121 -1.50 8.94 -5.36
CA ALA A 121 -2.17 9.99 -4.63
C ALA A 121 -1.42 10.45 -3.37
N GLN A 122 -0.26 9.84 -3.06
CA GLN A 122 0.51 10.09 -1.84
C GLN A 122 -0.36 9.97 -0.58
N ALA A 123 -1.11 8.87 -0.48
CA ALA A 123 -2.13 8.69 0.55
C ALA A 123 -1.69 7.68 1.63
N PRO A 124 -0.76 8.03 2.52
CA PRO A 124 -0.14 7.10 3.48
C PRO A 124 -1.13 6.33 4.36
N LEU A 125 -2.30 6.93 4.64
CA LEU A 125 -3.33 6.33 5.49
C LEU A 125 -4.26 5.38 4.73
N ALA A 126 -4.19 5.30 3.40
CA ALA A 126 -4.93 4.31 2.63
C ALA A 126 -4.36 2.91 2.89
N ARG A 127 -5.13 2.06 3.57
CA ARG A 127 -4.68 0.73 4.00
C ARG A 127 -5.01 -0.33 2.96
N ARG A 128 -4.20 -1.39 2.95
CA ARG A 128 -4.50 -2.63 2.23
C ARG A 128 -5.66 -3.36 2.90
N ILE A 129 -6.35 -4.21 2.14
CA ILE A 129 -7.26 -5.24 2.64
C ILE A 129 -6.42 -6.23 3.48
N GLY A 130 -6.51 -6.06 4.80
CA GLY A 130 -5.72 -6.79 5.77
C GLY A 130 -6.15 -8.24 5.92
N ARG A 131 -5.17 -9.12 6.18
CA ARG A 131 -5.37 -10.53 6.53
C ARG A 131 -4.77 -10.78 7.90
N TYR A 132 -5.47 -11.55 8.71
CA TYR A 132 -4.99 -12.05 9.99
C TYR A 132 -4.83 -13.56 9.92
N TRP A 133 -3.61 -14.04 10.10
CA TRP A 133 -3.37 -15.47 10.28
C TRP A 133 -3.76 -15.87 11.69
N LYS A 134 -4.66 -16.84 11.83
CA LYS A 134 -4.99 -17.44 13.12
C LYS A 134 -4.27 -18.80 13.21
N PRO A 135 -3.14 -18.90 13.94
CA PRO A 135 -2.33 -20.12 13.96
C PRO A 135 -3.09 -21.34 14.48
N GLY A 136 -4.00 -21.13 15.44
CA GLY A 136 -4.71 -22.21 16.12
C GLY A 136 -5.68 -23.02 15.26
N ASN A 137 -6.15 -22.47 14.13
CA ASN A 137 -7.02 -23.20 13.21
C ASN A 137 -6.52 -23.15 11.75
N SER A 138 -5.32 -22.64 11.52
CA SER A 138 -4.73 -22.51 10.20
C SER A 138 -5.64 -21.80 9.17
N VAL A 139 -6.35 -20.76 9.60
CA VAL A 139 -7.25 -19.96 8.74
C VAL A 139 -6.77 -18.50 8.69
N PHE A 140 -6.80 -17.92 7.49
CA PHE A 140 -6.70 -16.47 7.29
C PHE A 140 -8.08 -15.82 7.41
N ALA A 141 -8.23 -14.85 8.30
CA ALA A 141 -9.41 -14.00 8.39
C ALA A 141 -9.15 -12.66 7.70
N LEU A 142 -10.13 -12.14 6.95
CA LEU A 142 -10.07 -10.78 6.43
C LEU A 142 -10.40 -9.78 7.55
N LEU A 143 -9.61 -8.71 7.63
CA LEU A 143 -9.76 -7.65 8.64
C LEU A 143 -10.68 -6.51 8.18
N VAL A 144 -11.12 -6.55 6.92
CA VAL A 144 -12.01 -5.57 6.32
C VAL A 144 -13.40 -6.21 6.18
N PRO A 145 -14.48 -5.53 6.61
CA PRO A 145 -15.84 -5.99 6.32
C PRO A 145 -16.02 -6.19 4.81
N HIS A 146 -16.66 -7.29 4.42
CA HIS A 146 -16.90 -7.61 3.02
C HIS A 146 -18.17 -8.40 2.79
N THR A 147 -18.66 -8.34 1.55
CA THR A 147 -19.79 -9.16 1.05
C THR A 147 -19.38 -9.86 -0.22
N GLU A 148 -19.90 -11.07 -0.43
CA GLU A 148 -19.62 -11.92 -1.59
C GLU A 148 -20.93 -12.32 -2.27
N THR A 149 -20.98 -12.23 -3.59
CA THR A 149 -22.15 -12.62 -4.38
C THR A 149 -21.69 -13.35 -5.63
N TRP A 150 -22.30 -14.49 -5.95
CA TRP A 150 -21.91 -15.34 -7.06
C TRP A 150 -23.06 -15.46 -8.05
N LEU A 151 -22.75 -15.33 -9.32
CA LEU A 151 -23.72 -15.27 -10.40
C LEU A 151 -23.29 -16.20 -11.53
N ASN A 152 -24.25 -16.92 -12.10
CA ASN A 152 -24.10 -17.50 -13.41
C ASN A 152 -24.33 -16.40 -14.45
N LEU A 153 -23.33 -16.09 -15.28
CA LEU A 153 -23.45 -15.02 -16.28
C LEU A 153 -24.29 -15.41 -17.49
N ASP A 154 -24.52 -16.72 -17.70
CA ASP A 154 -25.32 -17.21 -18.83
C ASP A 154 -26.81 -16.87 -18.64
N ASP A 155 -27.30 -16.83 -17.38
CA ASP A 155 -28.72 -16.62 -17.05
C ASP A 155 -28.99 -15.56 -15.96
N GLY A 156 -27.94 -15.00 -15.36
CA GLY A 156 -28.01 -14.01 -14.28
C GLY A 156 -28.44 -14.54 -12.91
N SER A 157 -28.59 -15.86 -12.75
CA SER A 157 -29.07 -16.46 -11.51
C SER A 157 -28.01 -16.46 -10.40
N PRO A 158 -28.40 -16.26 -9.13
CA PRO A 158 -27.47 -16.36 -8.00
C PRO A 158 -27.06 -17.81 -7.75
N LEU A 159 -25.76 -18.04 -7.58
CA LEU A 159 -25.20 -19.34 -7.21
C LEU A 159 -25.12 -19.44 -5.67
N PRO A 160 -25.54 -20.57 -5.07
CA PRO A 160 -25.55 -20.74 -3.62
C PRO A 160 -24.13 -20.78 -3.06
N VAL A 161 -23.87 -20.01 -1.99
CA VAL A 161 -22.58 -19.97 -1.29
C VAL A 161 -22.82 -20.03 0.22
N PHE A 162 -22.54 -21.20 0.80
CA PHE A 162 -22.54 -21.57 2.22
C PHE A 162 -23.87 -21.51 3.02
N ASN A 163 -24.14 -22.60 3.75
CA ASN A 163 -25.15 -22.70 4.81
C ASN A 163 -24.72 -21.88 6.04
N GLU A 164 -25.54 -20.89 6.42
CA GLU A 164 -25.59 -20.23 7.74
C GLU A 164 -24.33 -19.42 8.19
N GLY A 165 -24.30 -18.12 7.85
CA GLY A 165 -23.69 -17.08 8.70
C GLY A 165 -22.34 -16.49 8.25
N ASN A 166 -22.39 -15.40 7.49
CA ASN A 166 -21.23 -14.60 7.09
C ASN A 166 -20.99 -13.41 8.05
N SER A 167 -19.85 -13.41 8.75
CA SER A 167 -18.99 -12.25 9.10
C SER A 167 -18.40 -12.31 10.52
N LYS A 168 -17.15 -11.84 10.64
CA LYS A 168 -16.52 -11.39 11.89
C LYS A 168 -15.97 -10.00 11.65
N CYS A 169 -16.28 -9.06 12.55
CA CYS A 169 -15.80 -7.69 12.52
C CYS A 169 -14.56 -7.53 13.43
N SER A 170 -13.62 -6.68 13.00
CA SER A 170 -12.62 -6.07 13.87
C SER A 170 -12.82 -4.56 13.82
N SER A 171 -12.86 -3.91 14.98
CA SER A 171 -12.96 -2.46 15.08
C SER A 171 -11.60 -1.83 14.75
N GLY A 172 -11.44 -1.35 13.53
CA GLY A 172 -10.34 -0.44 13.17
C GLY A 172 -10.53 0.93 13.81
N ALA A 173 -9.42 1.58 14.16
CA ALA A 173 -9.42 2.96 14.64
C ALA A 173 -9.79 3.92 13.50
N ILE A 174 -10.79 4.77 13.74
CA ILE A 174 -11.15 5.90 12.88
C ILE A 174 -9.97 6.88 12.87
N LEU A 175 -9.21 6.92 11.79
CA LEU A 175 -8.25 8.00 11.53
C LEU A 175 -8.93 9.02 10.62
N ALA A 176 -8.74 10.30 10.93
CA ALA A 176 -9.31 11.42 10.17
C ALA A 176 -8.98 11.30 8.67
N PRO A 177 -9.90 11.63 7.76
CA PRO A 177 -9.71 11.43 6.34
C PRO A 177 -8.78 12.52 5.79
N GLU A 178 -7.56 12.12 5.42
CA GLU A 178 -6.84 12.84 4.37
C GLU A 178 -7.04 12.11 3.05
N THR A 179 -7.63 12.82 2.09
CA THR A 179 -7.78 12.35 0.72
C THR A 179 -6.54 12.74 -0.06
N GLY A 180 -5.65 11.78 -0.26
CA GLY A 180 -4.77 11.88 -1.42
C GLY A 180 -5.64 12.03 -2.67
N ARG A 181 -5.29 12.97 -3.54
CA ARG A 181 -5.90 13.11 -4.86
C ARG A 181 -4.86 12.81 -5.91
N GLY A 182 -5.18 11.92 -6.84
CA GLY A 182 -4.33 11.57 -7.97
C GLY A 182 -4.99 11.91 -9.30
N ARG A 183 -4.22 12.00 -10.38
CA ARG A 183 -4.80 12.01 -11.73
C ARG A 183 -4.97 10.57 -12.19
N ALA A 184 -6.06 10.27 -12.90
CA ALA A 184 -6.28 8.94 -13.48
C ALA A 184 -5.12 8.55 -14.41
N GLN A 185 -4.53 9.51 -15.13
CA GLN A 185 -3.35 9.27 -15.98
C GLN A 185 -2.14 8.74 -15.19
N ASP A 186 -1.92 9.25 -13.98
CA ASP A 186 -0.80 8.82 -13.14
C ASP A 186 -1.04 7.37 -12.65
N LEU A 187 -2.31 7.03 -12.35
CA LEU A 187 -2.71 5.65 -12.07
C LEU A 187 -2.45 4.73 -13.25
N TRP A 188 -2.88 5.10 -14.46
CA TRP A 188 -2.66 4.28 -15.66
C TRP A 188 -1.19 4.09 -15.98
N THR A 189 -0.38 5.15 -15.83
CA THR A 189 1.07 5.07 -15.97
C THR A 189 1.67 4.10 -14.96
N SER A 190 1.24 4.19 -13.69
CA SER A 190 1.71 3.29 -12.63
C SER A 190 1.34 1.83 -12.91
N LEU A 191 0.09 1.55 -13.32
CA LEU A 191 -0.39 0.21 -13.65
C LEU A 191 0.31 -0.38 -14.88
N SER A 192 0.69 0.46 -15.86
CA SER A 192 1.44 0.01 -17.04
C SER A 192 2.84 -0.51 -16.70
N GLY A 193 3.39 -0.09 -15.55
CA GLY A 193 4.67 -0.55 -15.05
C GLY A 193 4.66 -1.94 -14.41
N GLY A 194 3.48 -2.54 -14.20
CA GLY A 194 3.34 -3.90 -13.68
C GLY A 194 2.31 -4.03 -12.54
N PRO A 195 2.22 -5.23 -11.92
CA PRO A 195 1.17 -5.57 -10.94
C PRO A 195 1.35 -4.89 -9.57
N ARG A 196 2.49 -4.24 -9.34
CA ARG A 196 2.81 -3.46 -8.14
C ARG A 196 3.58 -2.21 -8.57
N PRO A 197 3.38 -1.07 -7.88
CA PRO A 197 4.22 0.09 -8.11
C PRO A 197 5.68 -0.19 -7.71
N PRO A 198 6.64 0.64 -8.17
CA PRO A 198 8.03 0.51 -7.75
C PRO A 198 8.16 0.47 -6.23
N LEU A 199 8.88 -0.54 -5.72
CA LEU A 199 9.00 -0.77 -4.27
C LEU A 199 9.58 0.45 -3.53
N SER A 200 10.50 1.18 -4.16
CA SER A 200 11.04 2.43 -3.60
C SER A 200 9.96 3.49 -3.38
N SER A 201 9.01 3.65 -4.31
CA SER A 201 7.89 4.58 -4.16
C SER A 201 6.92 4.15 -3.06
N SER A 202 6.60 2.85 -2.98
CA SER A 202 5.79 2.31 -1.87
C SER A 202 6.42 2.55 -0.50
N LEU A 203 7.72 2.30 -0.36
CA LEU A 203 8.45 2.50 0.89
C LEU A 203 8.48 3.96 1.35
N LEU A 204 8.50 4.93 0.43
CA LEU A 204 8.41 6.35 0.80
C LEU A 204 7.02 6.75 1.31
N VAL A 205 5.95 6.09 0.83
CA VAL A 205 4.61 6.29 1.37
C VAL A 205 4.46 5.58 2.72
N ASP A 206 5.07 4.40 2.87
CA ASP A 206 5.16 3.72 4.19
C ASP A 206 5.89 4.59 5.22
N ALA A 207 6.98 5.26 4.82
CA ALA A 207 7.69 6.21 5.68
C ALA A 207 6.81 7.37 6.14
N GLN A 208 5.96 7.90 5.26
CA GLN A 208 5.00 8.96 5.62
C GLN A 208 3.93 8.44 6.57
N SER A 209 3.43 7.22 6.37
CA SER A 209 2.48 6.59 7.30
C SER A 209 3.08 6.38 8.68
N ALA A 210 4.33 5.94 8.74
CA ALA A 210 5.07 5.77 9.99
C ALA A 210 5.26 7.12 10.70
N LEU A 211 5.60 8.18 9.97
CA LEU A 211 5.68 9.54 10.51
C LEU A 211 4.36 10.01 11.11
N MET A 212 3.24 9.84 10.40
CA MET A 212 1.91 10.21 10.89
C MET A 212 1.51 9.46 12.17
N SER A 213 2.10 8.29 12.41
CA SER A 213 1.91 7.49 13.64
C SER A 213 3.05 7.67 14.65
N LEU A 214 3.89 8.69 14.48
CA LEU A 214 5.06 9.01 15.31
C LEU A 214 6.11 7.88 15.40
N ASN A 215 6.10 6.92 14.47
CA ASN A 215 7.06 5.83 14.41
C ASN A 215 8.32 6.23 13.60
N ILE A 216 9.15 7.08 14.19
CA ILE A 216 10.35 7.67 13.56
C ILE A 216 11.35 6.59 13.09
N ARG A 217 11.52 5.51 13.84
CA ARG A 217 12.45 4.43 13.50
C ARG A 217 12.04 3.73 12.21
N GLU A 218 10.76 3.38 12.10
CA GLU A 218 10.20 2.73 10.91
C GLU A 218 10.25 3.68 9.70
N ALA A 219 10.02 4.98 9.90
CA ALA A 219 10.17 5.97 8.85
C ALA A 219 11.61 6.03 8.31
N ILE A 220 12.62 6.12 9.18
CA ILE A 220 14.04 6.15 8.78
C ILE A 220 14.43 4.89 8.00
N LEU A 221 14.03 3.71 8.50
CA LEU A 221 14.32 2.44 7.83
C LEU A 221 13.66 2.36 6.45
N SER A 222 12.42 2.85 6.33
CA SER A 222 11.68 2.86 5.07
C SER A 222 12.28 3.83 4.05
N ILE A 223 12.70 5.03 4.49
CA ILE A 223 13.40 6.02 3.63
C ILE A 223 14.72 5.44 3.12
N ALA A 224 15.55 4.90 4.01
CA ALA A 224 16.82 4.29 3.64
C ALA A 224 16.60 3.15 2.64
N SER A 225 15.68 2.23 2.95
CA SER A 225 15.36 1.09 2.09
C SER A 225 14.85 1.52 0.71
N ALA A 226 14.07 2.60 0.63
CA ALA A 226 13.61 3.13 -0.66
C ALA A 226 14.79 3.56 -1.54
N CYS A 227 15.76 4.28 -0.96
CA CYS A 227 16.98 4.68 -1.64
C CYS A 227 17.86 3.48 -2.00
N GLU A 228 18.00 2.49 -1.11
CA GLU A 228 18.78 1.25 -1.36
C GLU A 228 18.22 0.49 -2.56
N VAL A 229 16.92 0.25 -2.56
CA VAL A 229 16.22 -0.49 -3.63
C VAL A 229 16.41 0.20 -4.98
N HIS A 230 16.17 1.52 -5.03
CA HIS A 230 16.22 2.24 -6.30
C HIS A 230 17.66 2.39 -6.82
N ALA A 231 18.62 2.73 -5.96
CA ALA A 231 20.02 2.82 -6.37
C ALA A 231 20.61 1.45 -6.78
N SER A 232 20.16 0.36 -6.14
CA SER A 232 20.54 -1.00 -6.55
C SER A 232 19.97 -1.36 -7.93
N GLN A 233 18.77 -0.88 -8.25
CA GLN A 233 18.20 -1.03 -9.59
C GLN A 233 19.01 -0.25 -10.63
N TYR A 234 19.34 1.01 -10.36
CA TYR A 234 20.20 1.81 -11.23
C TYR A 234 21.57 1.13 -11.45
N LEU A 235 22.22 0.63 -10.39
CA LEU A 235 23.47 -0.12 -10.51
C LEU A 235 23.35 -1.34 -11.42
N LYS A 236 22.24 -2.10 -11.33
CA LYS A 236 21.99 -3.26 -12.19
C LYS A 236 21.80 -2.88 -13.65
N GLU A 237 21.17 -1.74 -13.92
CA GLU A 237 20.99 -1.22 -15.28
C GLU A 237 22.36 -0.78 -15.85
N GLN A 238 23.17 -0.07 -15.06
CA GLN A 238 24.50 0.38 -15.48
C GLN A 238 25.55 -0.74 -15.59
N SER A 239 25.48 -1.79 -14.77
CA SER A 239 26.45 -2.90 -14.84
C SER A 239 26.36 -3.68 -16.14
N VAL A 240 25.22 -3.61 -16.84
CA VAL A 240 25.05 -4.16 -18.19
C VAL A 240 25.81 -3.33 -19.24
N LEU A 241 25.90 -2.00 -19.06
CA LEU A 241 26.48 -1.09 -20.04
C LEU A 241 27.96 -0.74 -19.78
N SER A 242 28.37 -0.61 -18.52
CA SER A 242 29.68 -0.09 -18.11
C SER A 242 30.28 -0.87 -16.93
N ASN A 243 30.34 -2.20 -17.05
CA ASN A 243 30.65 -3.14 -15.97
C ASN A 243 31.97 -2.85 -15.22
N SER A 244 33.03 -2.43 -15.92
CA SER A 244 34.35 -2.16 -15.30
C SER A 244 34.36 -0.87 -14.46
N GLN A 245 33.70 0.19 -14.93
CA GLN A 245 33.65 1.48 -14.25
C GLN A 245 32.70 1.45 -13.04
N ALA A 246 31.53 0.81 -13.20
CA ALA A 246 30.59 0.61 -12.09
C ALA A 246 31.20 -0.25 -10.97
N SER A 247 31.89 -1.34 -11.31
CA SER A 247 32.56 -2.19 -10.31
C SER A 247 33.68 -1.45 -9.57
N ALA A 248 34.46 -0.61 -10.27
CA ALA A 248 35.50 0.19 -9.65
C ALA A 248 34.90 1.20 -8.65
N ALA A 249 33.83 1.92 -9.03
CA ALA A 249 33.15 2.86 -8.15
C ALA A 249 32.58 2.17 -6.88
N MET A 250 32.04 0.95 -7.02
CA MET A 250 31.48 0.21 -5.89
C MET A 250 32.54 -0.40 -4.94
N SER A 251 33.78 -0.55 -5.40
CA SER A 251 34.88 -1.14 -4.62
C SER A 251 35.48 -0.19 -3.56
N GLY A 252 35.20 1.11 -3.66
CA GLY A 252 35.66 2.12 -2.70
C GLY A 252 35.06 1.93 -1.29
N GLY A 253 35.78 2.36 -0.25
CA GLY A 253 35.22 2.54 1.09
C GLY A 253 34.35 3.80 1.16
N GLY A 254 33.41 3.89 2.10
CA GLY A 254 32.58 5.09 2.27
C GLY A 254 31.14 4.80 2.67
N SER A 255 30.36 5.86 2.87
CA SER A 255 28.94 5.76 3.16
C SER A 255 28.15 5.27 1.94
N PHE A 256 26.94 4.76 2.18
CA PHE A 256 26.04 4.37 1.10
C PHE A 256 25.80 5.55 0.14
N ALA A 257 25.51 6.74 0.67
CA ALA A 257 25.22 7.92 -0.14
C ALA A 257 26.39 8.25 -1.07
N ASN A 258 27.62 8.22 -0.55
CA ASN A 258 28.82 8.46 -1.34
C ASN A 258 28.96 7.46 -2.49
N LYS A 259 28.82 6.16 -2.23
CA LYS A 259 28.98 5.15 -3.28
C LYS A 259 27.91 5.26 -4.38
N TYR A 260 26.65 5.33 -3.97
CA TYR A 260 25.53 5.15 -4.89
C TYR A 260 24.98 6.44 -5.51
N PHE A 261 25.14 7.59 -4.85
CA PHE A 261 24.66 8.88 -5.35
C PHE A 261 25.78 9.84 -5.76
N HIS A 262 27.04 9.51 -5.46
CA HIS A 262 28.20 10.28 -5.94
C HIS A 262 29.09 9.44 -6.86
N GLU A 263 29.81 8.46 -6.34
CA GLU A 263 30.86 7.75 -7.08
C GLU A 263 30.33 6.97 -8.29
N LEU A 264 29.23 6.22 -8.13
CA LEU A 264 28.67 5.42 -9.21
C LEU A 264 28.14 6.27 -10.38
N PRO A 265 27.24 7.25 -10.18
CA PRO A 265 26.83 8.17 -11.25
C PRO A 265 28.00 8.95 -11.85
N GLN A 266 28.98 9.36 -11.04
CA GLN A 266 30.14 10.11 -11.53
C GLN A 266 30.98 9.26 -12.48
N ALA A 267 31.20 7.98 -12.15
CA ALA A 267 31.96 7.06 -12.98
C ALA A 267 31.22 6.66 -14.27
N THR A 268 29.89 6.62 -14.27
CA THR A 268 29.07 6.11 -15.38
C THR A 268 28.60 7.20 -16.34
N CYS A 269 28.25 8.37 -15.83
CA CYS A 269 27.70 9.48 -16.63
C CYS A 269 28.26 10.86 -16.26
N SER A 270 29.32 10.94 -15.45
CA SER A 270 29.96 12.20 -15.03
C SER A 270 29.00 13.19 -14.35
N ARG A 271 27.98 12.68 -13.67
CA ARG A 271 27.07 13.46 -12.84
C ARG A 271 27.13 12.97 -11.41
N SER A 272 26.79 13.85 -10.46
CA SER A 272 26.70 13.48 -9.06
C SER A 272 25.57 14.21 -8.35
N LEU A 273 24.83 13.51 -7.49
CA LEU A 273 23.83 14.14 -6.62
C LEU A 273 24.49 15.13 -5.65
N ARG A 274 25.73 14.85 -5.23
CA ARG A 274 26.50 15.72 -4.36
C ARG A 274 26.77 17.07 -5.01
N ASP A 275 27.07 17.06 -6.30
CA ASP A 275 27.42 18.27 -7.06
C ASP A 275 26.16 18.97 -7.58
N ASP A 276 25.16 18.21 -8.05
CA ASP A 276 23.90 18.73 -8.58
C ASP A 276 22.96 19.24 -7.46
N TYR A 277 22.92 18.53 -6.31
CA TYR A 277 21.99 18.76 -5.21
C TYR A 277 22.63 18.45 -3.84
N GLY A 278 23.65 19.21 -3.46
CA GLY A 278 24.44 18.96 -2.25
C GLY A 278 23.63 18.84 -0.94
N SER A 279 22.58 19.65 -0.74
CA SER A 279 21.73 19.54 0.46
C SER A 279 20.93 18.23 0.49
N VAL A 280 20.45 17.77 -0.66
CA VAL A 280 19.77 16.47 -0.77
C VAL A 280 20.76 15.36 -0.45
N PHE A 281 21.97 15.42 -0.98
CA PHE A 281 23.01 14.42 -0.69
C PHE A 281 23.32 14.33 0.82
N VAL A 282 23.50 15.47 1.49
CA VAL A 282 23.74 15.53 2.95
C VAL A 282 22.60 14.85 3.72
N ASP A 283 21.36 15.07 3.31
CA ASP A 283 20.20 14.47 3.95
C ASP A 283 20.16 12.95 3.78
N ILE A 284 20.46 12.45 2.58
CA ILE A 284 20.55 11.02 2.34
C ILE A 284 21.66 10.42 3.20
N ASP A 285 22.83 11.05 3.26
CA ASP A 285 23.94 10.57 4.09
C ASP A 285 23.57 10.54 5.58
N ALA A 286 22.87 11.56 6.07
CA ALA A 286 22.37 11.63 7.43
C ALA A 286 21.37 10.49 7.74
N VAL A 287 20.43 10.21 6.83
CA VAL A 287 19.48 9.08 6.95
C VAL A 287 20.22 7.76 7.09
N TYR A 288 21.24 7.51 6.24
CA TYR A 288 22.03 6.28 6.33
C TYR A 288 22.85 6.21 7.62
N GLY A 289 23.34 7.35 8.09
CA GLY A 289 23.92 7.48 9.41
C GLY A 289 22.97 6.95 10.48
N GLN A 290 21.72 7.42 10.51
CA GLN A 290 20.72 6.97 11.49
C GLN A 290 20.30 5.51 11.32
N ARG A 291 20.05 5.07 10.09
CA ARG A 291 19.72 3.67 9.78
C ARG A 291 20.82 2.72 10.27
N ASN A 292 22.08 3.05 10.05
CA ASN A 292 23.19 2.21 10.53
C ASN A 292 23.29 2.19 12.06
N GLY A 293 23.00 3.33 12.72
CA GLY A 293 22.84 3.36 14.17
C GLY A 293 21.74 2.40 14.65
N LEU A 294 20.56 2.44 14.02
CA LEU A 294 19.43 1.58 14.37
C LEU A 294 19.74 0.10 14.12
N MET A 295 20.29 -0.24 12.95
CA MET A 295 20.52 -1.63 12.55
C MET A 295 21.66 -2.31 13.31
N HIS A 296 22.70 -1.57 13.67
CA HIS A 296 23.88 -2.14 14.34
C HIS A 296 23.93 -1.88 15.83
N GLY A 297 23.40 -0.74 16.29
CA GLY A 297 23.39 -0.34 17.70
C GLY A 297 22.02 -0.41 18.38
N GLY A 298 20.95 -0.65 17.63
CA GLY A 298 19.57 -0.68 18.17
C GLY A 298 19.02 0.69 18.56
N SER A 299 19.72 1.79 18.25
CA SER A 299 19.38 3.14 18.70
C SER A 299 19.71 4.22 17.66
N LEU A 300 19.03 5.35 17.79
CA LEU A 300 19.33 6.56 17.00
C LEU A 300 20.68 7.14 17.44
N ARG A 301 21.41 7.79 16.54
CA ARG A 301 22.75 8.34 16.82
C ARG A 301 22.67 9.70 17.50
N GLY A 302 23.58 9.90 18.45
CA GLY A 302 23.79 11.07 19.32
C GLY A 302 23.02 12.33 18.95
N ASP A 303 23.53 13.10 17.98
CA ASP A 303 23.00 14.44 17.68
C ASP A 303 21.52 14.43 17.27
N PHE A 304 21.09 13.40 16.55
CA PHE A 304 19.68 13.24 16.18
C PHE A 304 18.84 12.73 17.34
N ALA A 305 19.35 11.78 18.12
CA ALA A 305 18.67 11.25 19.30
C ALA A 305 18.50 12.30 20.41
N ALA A 306 19.34 13.34 20.43
CA ALA A 306 19.29 14.45 21.37
C ALA A 306 18.25 15.52 21.01
N LEU A 307 17.72 15.51 19.78
CA LEU A 307 16.63 16.39 19.36
C LEU A 307 15.33 16.01 20.08
N ASP A 308 14.46 16.99 20.30
CA ASP A 308 13.10 16.71 20.76
C ASP A 308 12.26 16.00 19.68
N GLU A 309 11.13 15.40 20.07
CA GLU A 309 10.30 14.60 19.16
C GLU A 309 9.78 15.39 17.94
N ILE A 310 9.49 16.68 18.12
CA ILE A 310 9.00 17.56 17.04
C ILE A 310 10.13 17.84 16.05
N GLN A 311 11.32 18.14 16.54
CA GLN A 311 12.52 18.34 15.73
C GLN A 311 12.91 17.08 14.97
N GLN A 312 12.90 15.92 15.64
CA GLN A 312 13.15 14.63 14.97
C GLN A 312 12.13 14.38 13.86
N HIS A 313 10.85 14.68 14.11
CA HIS A 313 9.79 14.53 13.12
C HIS A 313 9.99 15.46 11.91
N HIS A 314 10.30 16.74 12.12
CA HIS A 314 10.59 17.68 11.03
C HIS A 314 11.81 17.27 10.21
N GLU A 315 12.88 16.80 10.86
CA GLU A 315 14.07 16.30 10.18
C GLU A 315 13.75 15.07 9.32
N VAL A 316 13.00 14.10 9.85
CA VAL A 316 12.67 12.89 9.09
C VAL A 316 11.69 13.20 7.96
N LEU A 317 10.75 14.13 8.16
CA LEU A 317 9.88 14.62 7.08
C LEU A 317 10.68 15.29 5.96
N ARG A 318 11.69 16.10 6.32
CA ARG A 318 12.64 16.69 5.36
C ARG A 318 13.40 15.60 4.60
N TRP A 319 13.85 14.55 5.28
CA TRP A 319 14.50 13.40 4.66
C TRP A 319 13.61 12.64 3.69
N VAL A 320 12.30 12.49 3.95
CA VAL A 320 11.35 11.93 2.96
C VAL A 320 11.37 12.76 1.68
N GLY A 321 11.34 14.10 1.80
CA GLY A 321 11.41 15.01 0.66
C GLY A 321 12.71 14.89 -0.12
N SER A 322 13.85 14.81 0.58
CA SER A 322 15.17 14.62 -0.03
C SER A 322 15.31 13.25 -0.70
N ALA A 323 14.78 12.17 -0.12
CA ALA A 323 14.76 10.85 -0.74
C ALA A 323 13.96 10.80 -2.04
N ARG A 324 12.80 11.47 -2.09
CA ARG A 324 12.02 11.63 -3.33
C ARG A 324 12.83 12.33 -4.42
N LYS A 325 13.52 13.42 -4.06
CA LYS A 325 14.38 14.16 -5.00
C LYS A 325 15.57 13.33 -5.46
N ALA A 326 16.21 12.59 -4.57
CA ALA A 326 17.35 11.74 -4.89
C ALA A 326 16.96 10.60 -5.85
N ILE A 327 15.84 9.92 -5.58
CA ILE A 327 15.27 8.89 -6.47
C ILE A 327 14.88 9.50 -7.82
N GLY A 328 14.14 10.62 -7.82
CA GLY A 328 13.75 11.29 -9.06
C GLY A 328 14.95 11.78 -9.87
N TRP A 329 16.04 12.19 -9.23
CA TRP A 329 17.29 12.55 -9.91
C TRP A 329 17.94 11.34 -10.57
N LEU A 330 18.02 10.19 -9.89
CA LEU A 330 18.53 8.93 -10.48
C LEU A 330 17.73 8.55 -11.74
N ASP A 331 16.40 8.72 -11.72
CA ASP A 331 15.54 8.47 -12.88
C ASP A 331 15.82 9.39 -14.09
N THR A 332 16.49 10.53 -13.89
CA THR A 332 16.91 11.43 -15.00
C THR A 332 18.26 11.06 -15.61
N LEU A 333 19.00 10.13 -15.00
CA LEU A 333 20.30 9.74 -15.50
C LEU A 333 20.17 8.81 -16.72
N PRO A 334 21.16 8.82 -17.63
CA PRO A 334 21.21 7.88 -18.74
C PRO A 334 21.15 6.43 -18.23
N ARG A 335 20.28 5.61 -18.81
CA ARG A 335 20.13 4.19 -18.49
C ARG A 335 20.86 3.30 -19.45
#